data_AF-A0A1Y5FTN0-F1
#
_entry.id   AF-A0A1Y5FTN0-F1
#
_cell.length_a   1.000
_cell.length_b   1.000
_cell.length_c   1.000
_cell.angle_alpha   90.00
_cell.angle_beta   90.00
_cell.angle_gamma   90.00
#
_symmetry.space_group_name_H-M   'P 1'
#
loop_
_entity.id
_entity.type
_entity.pdbx_description
1 polymer ?
#
loop_
_entity_poly.entity_id
_entity_poly.type
_entity_poly.pdbx_seq_one_letter_code
_entity_poly.pdbx_strand_id
1 'polypeptide(L)'
;MKRFSWVLTAPITLVILVLAVTNRQDVTLEIWPFGIQLDYPLYLIIMISVGVGIFTGALIAWLSSGKTRKKARQAEWQALDLQ
;
A
#
# COMPACT_ATOMS: atom_id res chain seq x y z
N MET A 1 -17.47 -8.80 12.96
CA MET A 1 -16.39 -7.84 13.25
C MET A 1 -16.13 -6.80 12.14
N LYS A 2 -17.07 -6.52 11.21
CA LYS A 2 -16.87 -5.55 10.10
C LYS A 2 -17.05 -4.06 10.46
N ARG A 3 -17.65 -3.75 11.61
CA ARG A 3 -18.00 -2.36 11.99
C ARG A 3 -16.83 -1.57 12.57
N PHE A 4 -15.85 -2.25 13.19
CA PHE A 4 -14.65 -1.58 13.73
C PHE A 4 -13.71 -1.08 12.63
N SER A 5 -13.70 -1.74 11.46
CA SER A 5 -12.92 -1.29 10.30
C SER A 5 -13.30 0.14 9.89
N TRP A 6 -14.59 0.50 9.98
CA TRP A 6 -15.09 1.81 9.58
C TRP A 6 -14.52 2.96 10.39
N VAL A 7 -14.15 2.72 11.66
CA VAL A 7 -13.56 3.76 12.52
C VAL A 7 -12.19 4.20 11.99
N LEU A 8 -11.46 3.31 11.32
CA LEU A 8 -10.17 3.64 10.73
C LEU A 8 -10.32 4.06 9.26
N THR A 9 -11.14 3.36 8.48
CA THR A 9 -11.28 3.63 7.05
C THR A 9 -11.95 4.98 6.79
N ALA A 10 -13.02 5.33 7.50
CA ALA A 10 -13.76 6.56 7.28
C ALA A 10 -12.91 7.84 7.44
N PRO A 11 -12.15 8.05 8.54
CA PRO A 11 -11.32 9.24 8.68
C PRO A 11 -10.19 9.29 7.66
N ILE A 12 -9.57 8.15 7.32
CA ILE A 12 -8.54 8.10 6.28
C ILE A 12 -9.13 8.54 4.93
N THR A 13 -10.29 8.00 4.55
CA THR A 13 -10.99 8.40 3.33
C THR A 13 -11.35 9.89 3.35
N LEU A 14 -11.82 10.41 4.48
CA LEU A 14 -12.15 11.82 4.62
C LEU A 14 -10.93 12.71 4.41
N VAL A 15 -9.78 12.37 5.00
CA VAL A 15 -8.52 13.10 4.81
C VAL A 15 -8.09 13.11 3.35
N ILE A 16 -8.16 11.96 2.67
CA ILE A 16 -7.85 11.84 1.24
C ILE A 16 -8.78 12.74 0.40
N LEU A 17 -10.08 12.73 0.70
CA LEU A 17 -11.06 13.55 -0.01
C LEU A 17 -10.82 15.05 0.20
N VAL A 18 -10.59 15.50 1.43
CA VAL A 18 -10.29 16.90 1.73
C VAL A 18 -9.02 17.33 1.00
N LEU A 19 -7.97 16.51 1.05
CA LEU A 19 -6.73 16.77 0.33
C LEU A 19 -6.97 16.89 -1.18
N ALA A 20 -7.79 16.01 -1.77
CA ALA A 20 -8.14 16.05 -3.18
C ALA A 20 -9.01 17.25 -3.58
N VAL A 21 -9.93 17.66 -2.72
CA VAL A 21 -10.83 18.78 -2.96
C VAL A 21 -10.10 20.13 -2.88
N THR A 22 -9.20 20.26 -1.90
CA THR A 22 -8.47 21.51 -1.64
C THR A 22 -7.24 21.66 -2.54
N ASN A 23 -6.58 20.57 -2.92
CA ASN A 23 -5.32 20.61 -3.69
C ASN A 23 -5.53 20.14 -5.14
N ARG A 24 -6.49 20.78 -5.83
CA ARG A 24 -6.74 20.56 -7.27
C ARG A 24 -5.81 21.37 -8.18
N GLN A 25 -5.01 22.25 -7.62
CA GLN A 25 -4.07 23.06 -8.39
C GLN A 25 -2.96 22.15 -8.95
N ASP A 26 -2.61 22.40 -10.20
CA ASP A 26 -1.52 21.71 -10.86
C ASP A 26 -0.18 22.13 -10.23
N VAL A 27 0.66 21.13 -9.99
CA VAL A 27 2.03 21.30 -9.49
C VAL A 27 2.95 20.64 -10.49
N THR A 28 4.03 21.34 -10.84
CA THR A 28 5.10 20.80 -11.69
C THR A 28 5.94 19.81 -10.91
N LEU A 29 5.87 18.55 -11.31
CA LEU A 29 6.74 17.49 -10.82
C LEU A 29 7.89 17.30 -11.80
N GLU A 30 9.10 17.67 -11.39
CA GLU A 30 10.32 17.39 -12.12
C GLU A 30 10.91 16.05 -11.67
N ILE A 31 10.95 15.09 -12.58
CA ILE A 31 11.56 13.78 -12.35
C ILE A 31 13.05 13.88 -12.66
N TRP A 32 13.82 14.29 -11.66
CA TRP A 32 15.28 14.28 -11.74
C TRP A 32 15.83 12.84 -11.68
N PRO A 33 16.93 12.50 -12.38
CA PRO A 33 17.72 13.30 -13.34
C PRO A 33 17.18 13.25 -14.78
N PHE A 34 16.01 12.68 -14.99
CA PHE A 34 15.48 12.40 -16.32
C PHE A 34 14.96 13.64 -17.07
N GLY A 35 14.84 14.78 -16.39
CA GLY A 35 14.40 16.06 -16.99
C GLY A 35 12.94 16.05 -17.44
N ILE A 36 12.13 15.09 -16.98
CA ILE A 36 10.72 14.99 -17.32
C ILE A 36 9.93 15.89 -16.37
N GLN A 37 9.18 16.83 -16.93
CA GLN A 37 8.28 17.71 -16.18
C GLN A 37 6.84 17.27 -16.41
N LEU A 38 6.11 17.05 -15.31
CA LEU A 38 4.72 16.64 -15.34
C LEU A 38 3.89 17.65 -14.53
N ASP A 39 2.96 18.33 -15.20
CA ASP A 39 2.02 19.25 -14.54
C ASP A 39 0.72 18.50 -14.28
N TYR A 40 0.50 18.12 -13.02
CA TYR A 40 -0.72 17.45 -12.59
C TYR A 40 -1.16 17.94 -11.22
N PRO A 41 -2.45 17.75 -10.86
CA PRO A 41 -2.92 18.08 -9.53
C PRO A 41 -2.17 17.30 -8.45
N LEU A 42 -1.75 18.01 -7.39
CA LEU A 42 -0.96 17.44 -6.29
C LEU A 42 -1.62 16.19 -5.67
N TYR A 43 -2.94 16.19 -5.53
CA TYR A 43 -3.66 15.05 -4.95
C TYR A 43 -3.46 13.77 -5.75
N LEU A 44 -3.36 13.86 -7.08
CA LEU A 44 -3.24 12.70 -7.97
C LEU A 44 -1.85 12.08 -7.83
N ILE A 45 -0.82 12.93 -7.75
CA ILE A 45 0.56 12.51 -7.50
C ILE A 45 0.63 11.74 -6.17
N ILE A 46 0.12 12.32 -5.08
CA ILE A 46 0.15 11.70 -3.74
C ILE A 46 -0.62 10.37 -3.74
N MET A 47 -1.81 10.34 -4.33
CA MET A 47 -2.64 9.13 -4.38
C MET A 47 -1.95 7.98 -5.09
N ILE A 48 -1.31 8.25 -6.24
CA ILE A 48 -0.56 7.24 -6.99
C ILE A 48 0.66 6.78 -6.18
N SER A 49 1.42 7.69 -5.56
CA SER A 49 2.57 7.32 -4.72
C SER A 49 2.17 6.40 -3.56
N VAL A 50 1.07 6.72 -2.87
CA VAL A 50 0.52 5.88 -1.79
C VAL A 50 0.05 4.54 -2.34
N GLY A 51 -0.67 4.54 -3.47
CA GLY A 51 -1.16 3.33 -4.13
C GLY A 51 -0.02 2.38 -4.51
N VAL A 52 1.05 2.91 -5.10
CA VAL A 52 2.27 2.15 -5.43
C VAL A 52 2.92 1.56 -4.18
N GLY A 53 3.00 2.33 -3.09
CA GLY A 53 3.52 1.85 -1.81
C GLY A 53 2.72 0.69 -1.24
N ILE A 54 1.39 0.80 -1.21
CA ILE A 54 0.49 -0.26 -0.75
C ILE A 54 0.62 -1.50 -1.63
N PHE A 55 0.59 -1.33 -2.96
CA PHE A 55 0.69 -2.44 -3.91
C PHE A 55 2.02 -3.20 -3.75
N THR A 56 3.13 -2.45 -3.63
CA THR A 56 4.46 -3.02 -3.42
C THR A 56 4.54 -3.75 -2.08
N GLY A 57 4.03 -3.14 -1.00
CA GLY A 57 3.98 -3.77 0.32
C GLY A 57 3.15 -5.06 0.33
N ALA A 58 1.99 -5.06 -0.34
CA ALA A 58 1.15 -6.24 -0.49
C ALA A 58 1.85 -7.34 -1.30
N LEU A 59 2.54 -6.98 -2.39
CA LEU A 59 3.31 -7.92 -3.20
C LEU A 59 4.44 -8.59 -2.41
N ILE A 60 5.21 -7.80 -1.64
CA ILE A 60 6.27 -8.31 -0.76
C ILE A 60 5.70 -9.21 0.33
N ALA A 61 4.59 -8.82 0.96
CA ALA A 61 3.90 -9.62 1.98
C ALA A 61 3.41 -10.95 1.40
N TRP A 62 2.91 -10.96 0.17
CA TRP A 62 2.46 -12.18 -0.50
C TRP A 62 3.62 -13.13 -0.81
N LEU A 63 4.71 -12.61 -1.37
CA LEU A 63 5.91 -13.40 -1.70
C LEU A 63 6.57 -13.98 -0.44
N SER A 64 6.63 -13.21 0.65
CA SER A 64 7.18 -13.67 1.93
C SER A 64 6.29 -14.72 2.61
N SER A 65 4.97 -14.59 2.49
CA SER A 65 4.00 -15.57 3.02
C SER A 65 4.18 -16.97 2.43
N GLY A 66 4.67 -17.09 1.19
CA GLY A 66 5.00 -18.39 0.58
C GLY A 66 6.07 -19.16 1.34
N LYS A 67 7.11 -18.46 1.83
CA LYS A 67 8.18 -19.07 2.66
C LYS A 67 7.63 -19.50 4.01
N THR A 68 6.76 -18.70 4.62
CA THR A 68 6.11 -19.02 5.91
C THR A 68 5.22 -20.27 5.78
N ARG A 69 4.44 -20.40 4.69
CA ARG A 69 3.63 -21.59 4.44
C ARG A 69 4.48 -22.85 4.24
N LYS A 70 5.65 -22.74 3.59
CA LYS A 70 6.58 -23.87 3.43
C LYS A 70 7.18 -24.32 4.76
N LYS A 71 7.60 -23.37 5.61
CA LYS A 71 8.12 -23.66 6.96
C LYS A 71 7.06 -24.26 7.89
N ALA A 72 5.83 -23.75 7.83
CA ALA A 72 4.71 -24.29 8.60
C ALA A 72 4.46 -25.76 8.25
N ARG A 73 4.45 -26.11 6.96
CA ARG A 73 4.35 -27.52 6.53
C ARG A 73 5.50 -28.34 7.09
N GLN A 74 6.75 -27.94 6.91
CA GLN A 74 7.92 -28.69 7.41
C GLN A 74 7.89 -28.92 8.93
N ALA A 75 7.40 -27.95 9.70
CA ALA A 75 7.22 -28.09 11.14
C ALA A 75 6.15 -29.13 11.51
N GLU A 76 5.07 -29.26 10.72
CA GLU A 76 4.07 -30.33 10.91
C GLU A 76 4.66 -31.72 10.71
N TRP A 77 5.52 -31.93 9.70
CA TRP A 77 6.18 -33.22 9.48
C TRP A 77 7.13 -33.59 10.63
N GLN A 78 7.89 -32.63 11.16
CA GLN A 78 8.79 -32.86 12.29
C GLN A 78 8.04 -33.15 13.60
N ALA A 79 6.86 -32.56 13.79
CA ALA A 79 6.02 -32.83 14.95
C ALA A 79 5.41 -34.25 14.92
N LEU A 80 5.14 -34.78 13.73
CA LEU A 80 4.65 -36.16 13.54
C LEU A 80 5.75 -37.21 13.75
N ASP A 81 7.00 -36.90 13.39
CA ASP A 81 8.15 -37.81 13.56
C ASP A 81 8.60 -37.97 15.04
N LEU A 82 8.12 -37.09 15.93
CA LEU A 82 8.43 -37.10 17.37
C LEU A 82 7.35 -37.79 18.22
N GLN A 83 6.29 -38.33 17.60
CA GLN A 83 5.21 -39.08 18.26
C GLN A 83 5.34 -40.58 17.96
#